data_AF-A0A6J7E9H0-F1
#
_entry.id   AF-A0A6J7E9H0-F1
#
_cell.length_a   1.000
_cell.length_b   1.000
_cell.length_c   1.000
_cell.angle_alpha   90.00
_cell.angle_beta   90.00
_cell.angle_gamma   90.00
#
_symmetry.space_group_name_H-M   'P 1'
#
loop_
_entity.id
_entity.type
_entity.pdbx_description
1 polymer ?
#
loop_
_entity_poly.entity_id
_entity_poly.type
_entity_poly.pdbx_seq_one_letter_code
_entity_poly.pdbx_strand_id
1 'polypeptide(L)'
;MKRFDVTWWGKMATFLLMFALPGLLLGQSDFRFKLPFQIGGWLLGLPGLAISYWTAITYIPVIRRNLTEGRRERADARSAARTDPARPA
;
A
#
# COMPACT_ATOMS: atom_id res chain seq x y z
N MET A 1 15.81 3.88 -9.54
CA MET A 1 14.86 2.97 -8.85
C MET A 1 13.49 3.16 -9.48
N LYS A 2 12.85 2.10 -9.98
CA LYS A 2 11.50 2.21 -10.55
C LYS A 2 10.54 2.59 -9.42
N ARG A 3 9.92 3.78 -9.51
CA ARG A 3 9.04 4.30 -8.47
C ARG A 3 7.83 3.37 -8.40
N PHE A 4 7.61 2.77 -7.24
CA PHE A 4 6.40 1.98 -7.00
C PHE A 4 5.23 2.94 -6.94
N ASP A 5 4.34 2.86 -7.94
CA ASP A 5 3.10 3.62 -7.84
C ASP A 5 2.22 2.98 -6.77
N VAL A 6 1.91 3.78 -5.76
CA VAL A 6 0.94 3.40 -4.74
C VAL A 6 -0.41 3.52 -5.40
N THR A 7 -1.14 2.40 -5.48
CA THR A 7 -2.50 2.38 -6.02
C THR A 7 -3.33 3.46 -5.37
N TRP A 8 -4.02 4.26 -6.19
CA TRP A 8 -4.87 5.37 -5.74
C TRP A 8 -5.86 4.92 -4.65
N TRP A 9 -6.38 3.69 -4.77
CA TRP A 9 -7.20 3.01 -3.78
C TRP A 9 -6.58 2.92 -2.38
N GLY A 10 -5.27 2.69 -2.28
CA GLY A 10 -4.55 2.62 -1.00
C GLY A 10 -4.47 3.99 -0.32
N LYS A 11 -4.27 5.06 -1.10
CA LYS A 11 -4.29 6.43 -0.58
C LYS A 11 -5.67 6.79 -0.03
N MET A 12 -6.73 6.42 -0.75
CA MET A 12 -8.11 6.62 -0.30
C MET A 12 -8.41 5.81 0.96
N ALA A 13 -8.00 4.54 1.03
CA ALA A 13 -8.20 3.70 2.21
C ALA A 13 -7.61 4.34 3.48
N THR A 14 -6.37 4.83 3.41
CA THR A 14 -5.72 5.48 4.56
C THR A 14 -6.44 6.76 4.96
N PHE A 15 -6.87 7.59 4.00
CA PHE A 15 -7.66 8.79 4.29
C PHE A 15 -8.97 8.44 5.00
N LEU A 16 -9.71 7.45 4.51
CA LEU A 16 -10.96 7.01 5.15
C LEU A 16 -10.72 6.52 6.58
N LEU A 17 -9.69 5.68 6.79
CA LEU A 17 -9.36 5.13 8.10
C LEU A 17 -8.89 6.20 9.09
N MET A 18 -8.18 7.23 8.61
CA MET A 18 -7.68 8.33 9.45
C MET A 18 -8.81 9.19 10.02
N PHE A 19 -9.95 9.28 9.33
CA PHE A 19 -11.17 9.93 9.84
C PHE A 19 -12.07 8.97 10.63
N ALA A 20 -12.06 7.68 10.28
CA ALA A 20 -12.88 6.67 10.94
C ALA A 20 -12.52 6.51 12.43
N LEU A 21 -11.23 6.42 12.75
CA LEU A 21 -10.73 6.24 14.12
C LEU A 21 -11.16 7.36 15.10
N PRO A 22 -10.86 8.65 14.82
CA PRO A 22 -11.33 9.74 15.66
C PRO A 22 -12.86 9.86 15.66
N GLY A 23 -13.53 9.55 14.53
CA GLY A 23 -14.99 9.57 14.45
C GLY A 23 -15.65 8.53 15.37
N LEU A 24 -15.12 7.30 15.41
CA LEU A 24 -15.58 6.24 16.29
C LEU A 24 -15.32 6.57 17.77
N LEU A 25 -14.15 7.16 18.09
CA LEU A 25 -13.81 7.58 19.45
C LEU A 25 -14.75 8.71 19.95
N LEU A 26 -15.01 9.72 19.12
CA LEU A 26 -15.97 10.79 19.43
C LEU A 26 -17.40 10.28 19.57
N GLY A 27 -17.78 9.24 18.81
CA GLY A 27 -19.07 8.57 18.94
C GLY A 27 -19.27 7.82 20.25
N GLN A 28 -18.18 7.32 20.87
CA GLN A 28 -18.22 6.66 22.18
C GLN A 28 -18.14 7.64 23.36
N SER A 29 -17.93 8.92 23.08
CA SER A 29 -17.84 9.96 24.11
C SER A 29 -19.21 10.55 24.44
N ASP A 30 -19.36 11.22 25.60
CA ASP A 30 -20.58 11.95 26.00
C ASP A 30 -20.77 13.28 25.24
N PHE A 31 -20.40 13.29 23.96
CA PHE A 31 -20.52 14.43 23.09
C PHE A 31 -21.94 14.56 22.56
N ARG A 32 -22.44 15.81 22.45
CA ARG A 32 -23.81 16.10 21.97
C ARG A 32 -24.10 15.53 20.57
N PHE A 33 -23.08 15.37 19.74
CA PHE A 33 -23.17 14.80 18.39
C PHE A 33 -22.63 13.37 18.29
N LYS A 34 -22.67 12.58 19.38
CA LYS A 34 -22.15 11.21 19.40
C LYS A 34 -22.69 10.29 18.29
N LEU A 35 -24.01 10.32 18.06
CA LEU A 35 -24.68 9.43 17.10
C LEU A 35 -24.20 9.63 15.64
N PRO A 36 -24.21 10.86 15.06
CA PRO A 36 -23.72 11.06 13.70
C PRO A 36 -22.23 10.78 13.55
N PHE A 37 -21.40 11.06 14.57
CA PHE A 37 -19.97 10.72 14.54
C PHE A 37 -19.72 9.22 14.57
N GLN A 38 -20.52 8.47 15.32
CA GLN A 38 -20.42 7.01 15.36
C GLN A 38 -20.84 6.38 14.02
N ILE A 39 -21.94 6.85 13.43
CA ILE A 39 -22.40 6.39 12.11
C ILE A 39 -21.36 6.76 11.04
N GLY A 40 -20.87 8.00 11.04
CA GLY A 40 -19.82 8.46 10.12
C GLY A 40 -18.52 7.65 10.26
N GLY A 41 -18.12 7.34 11.50
CA GLY A 41 -16.96 6.53 11.81
C GLY A 41 -17.06 5.11 11.22
N TRP A 42 -18.23 4.47 11.34
CA TRP A 42 -18.46 3.16 10.71
C TRP A 42 -18.58 3.24 9.20
N LEU A 43 -19.24 4.28 8.67
CA LEU A 43 -19.36 4.52 7.22
C LEU A 43 -18.03 4.79 6.54
N LEU A 44 -17.05 5.34 7.25
CA LEU A 44 -15.69 5.55 6.72
C LEU A 44 -14.79 4.35 7.03
N GLY A 45 -14.92 3.78 8.23
CA GLY A 45 -14.06 2.71 8.75
C GLY A 45 -14.24 1.40 8.01
N LEU A 46 -15.49 0.95 7.83
CA LEU A 46 -15.77 -0.33 7.17
C LEU A 46 -15.28 -0.36 5.71
N PRO A 47 -15.63 0.62 4.84
CA PRO A 47 -15.11 0.64 3.48
C PRO A 47 -13.61 0.95 3.43
N GLY A 48 -13.09 1.83 4.30
CA GLY A 48 -11.64 2.10 4.38
C GLY A 48 -10.84 0.84 4.68
N LEU A 49 -11.33 0.01 5.61
CA LEU A 49 -10.71 -1.25 5.97
C LEU A 49 -10.81 -2.28 4.84
N ALA A 50 -11.99 -2.41 4.22
CA ALA A 50 -12.20 -3.33 3.10
C ALA A 50 -11.26 -3.02 1.92
N ILE A 51 -11.14 -1.73 1.54
CA ILE A 51 -10.25 -1.29 0.46
C ILE A 51 -8.78 -1.48 0.85
N SER A 52 -8.41 -1.26 2.12
CA SER A 52 -7.05 -1.50 2.61
C SER A 52 -6.64 -2.97 2.43
N TYR A 53 -7.49 -3.92 2.86
CA TYR A 53 -7.21 -5.34 2.66
C TYR A 53 -7.22 -5.74 1.19
N TRP A 54 -8.15 -5.20 0.40
CA TRP A 54 -8.22 -5.48 -1.04
C TRP A 54 -6.95 -5.03 -1.77
N THR A 55 -6.49 -3.82 -1.49
CA THR A 55 -5.25 -3.28 -2.08
C THR A 55 -4.04 -4.09 -1.66
N ALA A 56 -3.95 -4.50 -0.39
CA ALA A 56 -2.88 -5.37 0.09
C ALA A 56 -2.82 -6.70 -0.68
N ILE A 57 -3.96 -7.37 -0.86
CA ILE A 57 -4.05 -8.64 -1.61
C ILE A 57 -3.62 -8.43 -3.07
N THR A 58 -4.11 -7.36 -3.70
CA THR A 58 -3.79 -7.04 -5.11
C THR A 58 -2.32 -6.67 -5.31
N TYR A 59 -1.64 -6.16 -4.28
CA TYR A 59 -0.24 -5.74 -4.36
C TYR A 59 0.75 -6.93 -4.37
N ILE A 60 0.38 -8.06 -3.76
CA ILE A 60 1.22 -9.26 -3.68
C ILE A 60 1.73 -9.75 -5.05
N PRO A 61 0.88 -9.99 -6.07
CA PRO A 61 1.35 -10.46 -7.37
C PRO A 61 2.23 -9.43 -8.10
N VAL A 62 1.95 -8.13 -7.92
CA VAL A 62 2.75 -7.05 -8.50
C VAL A 62 4.15 -7.06 -7.91
N ILE A 63 4.29 -7.13 -6.58
CA ILE A 63 5.61 -7.21 -5.93
C ILE A 63 6.37 -8.45 -6.41
N ARG A 64 5.71 -9.61 -6.54
CA ARG A 64 6.36 -10.85 -6.99
C ARG A 64 6.92 -10.75 -8.41
N ARG A 65 6.18 -10.15 -9.34
CA ARG A 65 6.65 -9.94 -10.72
C ARG A 65 7.87 -9.03 -10.76
N ASN A 66 7.78 -7.88 -10.09
CA ASN A 66 8.88 -6.91 -10.03
C ASN A 66 10.14 -7.49 -9.35
N LEU A 67 9.98 -8.30 -8.30
CA LEU A 67 11.11 -8.98 -7.65
C LEU A 67 11.81 -9.98 -8.59
N THR A 68 11.05 -10.63 -9.46
CA THR A 68 11.58 -11.58 -10.45
C THR A 68 12.33 -10.84 -11.56
N GLU A 69 11.76 -9.76 -12.09
CA GLU A 69 12.41 -8.88 -13.08
C GLU A 69 13.73 -8.30 -12.53
N GLY A 70 13.71 -7.75 -11.31
CA GLY A 70 14.91 -7.22 -10.68
C GLY A 70 15.97 -8.27 -10.32
N ARG A 71 15.63 -9.57 -10.29
CA ARG A 71 16.62 -10.67 -10.19
C ARG A 71 17.24 -10.98 -11.55
N ARG A 72 16.44 -10.95 -12.63
CA ARG A 72 16.89 -11.15 -14.02
C ARG A 72 17.87 -10.07 -14.43
N GLU A 73 17.53 -8.79 -14.25
CA GLU A 73 18.43 -7.67 -14.55
C GLU A 73 19.79 -7.80 -13.84
N ARG A 74 19.81 -8.24 -12.58
CA ARG A 74 21.05 -8.49 -11.83
C ARG A 74 21.84 -9.69 -12.35
N ALA A 75 21.17 -10.74 -12.82
CA ALA A 75 21.80 -11.91 -13.43
C ALA A 75 22.42 -11.57 -14.79
N ASP A 76 21.71 -10.77 -15.60
CA ASP A 76 22.16 -10.31 -16.91
C ASP A 76 23.36 -9.36 -16.77
N ALA A 77 23.31 -8.41 -15.83
CA ALA A 77 24.43 -7.52 -15.53
C ALA A 77 25.67 -8.28 -15.03
N ARG A 78 25.49 -9.32 -14.20
CA ARG A 78 26.58 -10.19 -13.75
C ARG A 78 27.18 -11.00 -14.90
N SER A 79 26.34 -11.50 -15.79
CA SER A 79 26.78 -12.24 -16.98
C SER A 79 27.56 -11.33 -17.92
N ALA A 80 27.06 -10.13 -18.20
CA ALA A 80 27.76 -9.13 -19.02
C ALA A 80 29.12 -8.74 -18.43
N ALA A 81 29.22 -8.54 -17.11
CA ALA A 81 30.49 -8.25 -16.44
C ALA A 81 31.49 -9.42 -16.44
N ARG A 82 31.02 -10.66 -16.63
CA ARG A 82 31.86 -11.86 -16.72
C ARG A 82 32.39 -12.11 -18.13
N THR A 83 31.64 -11.66 -19.14
CA THR A 83 31.97 -11.86 -20.56
C THR A 83 32.80 -10.70 -21.14
N ASP A 84 33.08 -9.65 -20.36
CA ASP A 84 33.95 -8.54 -20.79
C ASP A 84 35.44 -8.97 -20.77
N PRO A 85 36.10 -9.11 -21.93
CA PRO A 85 37.51 -9.51 -22.02
C PRO A 85 38.49 -8.37 -21.69
N ALA A 86 38.02 -7.16 -21.38
CA ALA A 86 38.85 -5.97 -21.24
C ALA A 86 39.16 -5.56 -19.77
N ARG A 87 39.02 -6.46 -18.79
CA ARG A 87 39.41 -6.17 -17.39
C ARG A 87 40.90 -6.46 -17.18
N PRO A 88 41.79 -5.45 -17.07
CA PRO A 88 43.18 -5.69 -16.69
C PRO A 88 43.25 -6.29 -15.28
N ALA A 89 44.14 -7.28 -15.13
CA ALA A 89 44.42 -8.02 -13.90
C ALA A 89 45.00 -7.15 -12.79
#